data_AF-S5Y7K3-F1
#
_entry.id   AF-S5Y7K3-F1
#
_cell.length_a   1.000
_cell.length_b   1.000
_cell.length_c   1.000
_cell.angle_alpha   90.00
_cell.angle_beta   90.00
_cell.angle_gamma   90.00
#
_symmetry.space_group_name_H-M   'P 1'
#
loop_
_entity.id
_entity.type
_entity.pdbx_description
1 polymer ?
#
loop_
_entity_poly.entity_id
_entity_poly.type
_entity_poly.pdbx_seq_one_letter_code
_entity_poly.pdbx_strand_id
1 'polypeptide(L)'
;VLNDHLLTRTYLVAERITQADISVFCTLLSLYQHVLDPAFRQPYENVNRWFVTLMHQPQFKAVVGDIALCEKMAQFDAKKFGELQKKGKDVKEKGSKIKEEKPQKAKEEKKKEKPKKEEEEVELPDETEIALAQEPKSKDPFEKFPKGTFIMDEFKRVYSNEAENVSIEYFWDKFDKENYSIWYCEYLFPQELTLVFMSCNLISGMFQRLDKMRKNAFASMCLFGEDNN
;
A
#
# COMPACT_ATOMS: atom_id res chain seq x y z
N VAL A 1 -5.97 -22.97 -12.32
CA VAL A 1 -4.91 -22.50 -13.24
C VAL A 1 -3.55 -23.13 -12.93
N LEU A 2 -2.80 -22.67 -11.92
CA LEU A 2 -1.43 -23.19 -11.65
C LEU A 2 -1.41 -24.70 -11.35
N ASN A 3 -2.38 -25.20 -10.59
CA ASN A 3 -2.50 -26.62 -10.26
C ASN A 3 -2.71 -27.51 -11.49
N ASP A 4 -3.44 -27.01 -12.48
CA ASP A 4 -3.76 -27.72 -13.73
C ASP A 4 -2.57 -27.64 -14.71
N HIS A 5 -1.90 -26.48 -14.75
CA HIS A 5 -0.70 -26.27 -15.55
C HIS A 5 0.46 -27.19 -15.11
N LEU A 6 0.61 -27.38 -13.79
CA LEU A 6 1.60 -28.26 -13.18
C LEU A 6 1.15 -29.73 -13.12
N LEU A 7 -0.03 -30.11 -13.63
CA LEU A 7 -0.49 -31.51 -13.60
C LEU A 7 0.47 -32.44 -14.37
N THR A 8 0.98 -31.99 -15.52
CA THR A 8 1.84 -32.77 -16.42
C THR A 8 3.27 -32.23 -16.54
N ARG A 9 3.67 -31.28 -15.70
CA ARG A 9 4.97 -30.58 -15.77
C ARG A 9 5.69 -30.56 -14.43
N THR A 10 7.01 -30.69 -14.46
CA THR A 10 7.83 -30.58 -13.24
C THR A 10 8.01 -29.13 -12.80
N TYR A 11 8.16 -28.22 -13.77
CA TYR A 11 8.42 -26.78 -13.56
C TYR A 11 7.46 -25.92 -14.40
N LEU A 12 7.47 -24.60 -14.18
CA LEU A 12 6.55 -23.68 -14.87
C LEU A 12 6.90 -23.47 -16.36
N VAL A 13 8.16 -23.58 -16.75
CA VAL A 13 8.59 -23.43 -18.16
C VAL A 13 9.62 -24.49 -18.51
N ALA A 14 9.21 -25.44 -19.36
CA ALA A 14 9.97 -26.64 -19.71
C ALA A 14 10.36 -27.50 -18.48
N GLU A 15 11.25 -28.49 -18.67
CA GLU A 15 11.66 -29.43 -17.61
C GLU A 15 12.93 -28.98 -16.87
N ARG A 16 13.04 -27.68 -16.60
CA ARG A 16 14.13 -27.09 -15.78
C ARG A 16 13.64 -25.89 -14.99
N ILE A 17 14.31 -25.58 -13.88
CA ILE A 17 14.07 -24.34 -13.14
C ILE A 17 14.41 -23.14 -14.03
N THR A 18 13.49 -22.18 -14.09
CA THR A 18 13.62 -20.93 -14.83
C THR A 18 13.34 -19.71 -13.93
N GLN A 19 13.49 -18.50 -14.46
CA GLN A 19 13.10 -17.28 -13.77
C GLN A 19 11.60 -17.27 -13.41
N ALA A 20 10.74 -17.93 -14.19
CA ALA A 20 9.32 -18.06 -13.86
C ALA A 20 9.12 -18.81 -12.54
N ASP A 21 9.82 -19.94 -12.36
CA ASP A 21 9.78 -20.72 -11.13
C ASP A 21 10.25 -19.91 -9.92
N ILE A 22 11.37 -19.19 -10.06
CA ILE A 22 11.92 -18.34 -8.99
C ILE A 22 10.94 -17.23 -8.62
N SER A 23 10.43 -16.47 -9.60
CA SER A 23 9.53 -15.35 -9.34
C SER A 23 8.22 -15.79 -8.68
N VAL A 24 7.59 -16.87 -9.17
CA VAL A 24 6.33 -17.38 -8.61
C VAL A 24 6.55 -18.06 -7.25
N PHE A 25 7.70 -18.69 -7.02
CA PHE A 25 8.05 -19.21 -5.69
C PHE A 25 8.20 -18.07 -4.67
N CYS A 26 8.90 -17.00 -5.03
CA CYS A 26 9.08 -15.84 -4.16
C CYS A 26 7.76 -15.13 -3.81
N THR A 27 6.80 -15.03 -4.74
CA THR A 27 5.48 -14.44 -4.43
C THR A 27 4.60 -15.36 -3.57
N LEU A 28 4.68 -16.68 -3.76
CA LEU A 28 3.90 -17.64 -2.97
C LEU A 28 4.51 -17.96 -1.59
N LEU A 29 5.78 -17.61 -1.35
CA LEU A 29 6.52 -17.94 -0.12
C LEU A 29 5.78 -17.50 1.16
N SER A 30 5.41 -16.22 1.26
CA SER A 30 4.72 -15.66 2.44
C SER A 30 3.35 -16.31 2.67
N LEU A 31 2.66 -16.71 1.59
CA LEU A 31 1.38 -17.40 1.68
C LEU A 31 1.57 -18.81 2.25
N TYR A 32 2.55 -19.59 1.75
CA TYR A 32 2.89 -20.92 2.26
C TYR A 32 3.44 -20.91 3.70
N GLN A 33 4.05 -19.81 4.15
CA GLN A 33 4.57 -19.65 5.51
C GLN A 33 3.52 -19.21 6.55
N HIS A 34 2.49 -18.44 6.15
CA HIS A 34 1.60 -17.77 7.11
C HIS A 34 0.10 -17.99 6.91
N VAL A 35 -0.36 -18.29 5.69
CA VAL A 35 -1.79 -18.27 5.35
C VAL A 35 -2.30 -19.66 4.95
N LEU A 36 -1.58 -20.35 4.08
CA LEU A 36 -2.00 -21.59 3.46
C LEU A 36 -1.82 -22.76 4.43
N ASP A 37 -2.83 -23.03 5.25
CA ASP A 37 -2.88 -24.18 6.14
C ASP A 37 -3.03 -25.51 5.36
N PRO A 38 -2.92 -26.68 6.01
CA PRO A 38 -3.03 -27.97 5.32
C PRO A 38 -4.39 -28.19 4.65
N ALA A 39 -5.48 -27.67 5.22
CA ALA A 39 -6.83 -27.81 4.66
C ALA A 39 -7.00 -27.00 3.36
N PHE A 40 -6.56 -25.73 3.36
CA PHE A 40 -6.60 -24.89 2.15
C PHE A 40 -5.65 -25.39 1.06
N ARG A 41 -4.53 -26.03 1.44
CA ARG A 41 -3.57 -26.61 0.49
C ARG A 41 -4.03 -27.93 -0.13
N GLN A 42 -4.90 -28.70 0.52
CA GLN A 42 -5.32 -30.02 0.06
C GLN A 42 -5.74 -30.09 -1.44
N PRO A 43 -6.60 -29.21 -1.99
CA PRO A 43 -6.99 -29.28 -3.40
C PRO A 43 -5.88 -28.93 -4.42
N TYR A 44 -4.73 -28.42 -3.97
CA TYR A 44 -3.65 -27.90 -4.82
C TYR A 44 -2.39 -28.78 -4.82
N GLU A 45 -2.59 -30.11 -4.89
CA GLU A 45 -1.53 -31.12 -4.80
C GLU A 45 -0.33 -30.87 -5.72
N ASN A 46 -0.56 -30.47 -6.99
CA ASN A 46 0.52 -30.24 -7.96
C ASN A 46 1.33 -28.98 -7.61
N VAL A 47 0.67 -27.93 -7.12
CA VAL A 47 1.34 -26.70 -6.67
C VAL A 47 2.15 -26.98 -5.41
N ASN A 48 1.59 -27.73 -4.45
CA ASN A 48 2.29 -28.15 -3.25
C ASN A 48 3.54 -28.97 -3.58
N ARG A 49 3.42 -29.96 -4.48
CA ARG A 49 4.55 -30.76 -4.97
C ARG A 49 5.64 -29.86 -5.54
N TRP A 50 5.31 -28.99 -6.50
CA TRP A 50 6.26 -28.07 -7.13
C TRP A 50 6.93 -27.13 -6.12
N PHE A 51 6.16 -26.54 -5.19
CA PHE A 51 6.69 -25.64 -4.15
C PHE A 51 7.64 -26.38 -3.19
N VAL A 52 7.28 -27.60 -2.77
CA VAL A 52 8.14 -28.48 -1.96
C VAL A 52 9.37 -28.95 -2.72
N THR A 53 9.28 -29.17 -4.04
CA THR A 53 10.44 -29.50 -4.89
C THR A 53 11.42 -28.33 -4.99
N LEU A 54 10.92 -27.09 -5.10
CA LEU A 54 11.77 -25.89 -5.17
C LEU A 54 12.42 -25.57 -3.82
N MET A 55 11.68 -25.62 -2.69
CA MET A 55 12.24 -25.24 -1.39
C MET A 55 13.45 -26.09 -0.96
N HIS A 56 13.47 -27.37 -1.37
CA HIS A 56 14.54 -28.31 -1.05
C HIS A 56 15.75 -28.21 -1.98
N GLN A 57 15.70 -27.40 -3.05
CA GLN A 57 16.86 -27.17 -3.89
C GLN A 57 17.95 -26.42 -3.11
N PRO A 58 19.24 -26.82 -3.22
CA PRO A 58 20.33 -26.16 -2.50
C PRO A 58 20.40 -24.64 -2.71
N GLN A 59 20.08 -24.18 -3.92
CA GLN A 59 20.09 -22.77 -4.30
C GLN A 59 18.98 -21.97 -3.59
N PHE A 60 17.78 -22.56 -3.43
CA PHE A 60 16.67 -21.92 -2.72
C PHE A 60 16.91 -21.94 -1.21
N LYS A 61 17.35 -23.08 -0.66
CA LYS A 61 17.69 -23.22 0.76
C LYS A 61 18.83 -22.28 1.18
N ALA A 62 19.79 -22.00 0.31
CA ALA A 62 20.86 -21.03 0.58
C ALA A 62 20.38 -19.57 0.70
N VAL A 63 19.25 -19.22 0.09
CA VAL A 63 18.70 -17.84 0.09
C VAL A 63 17.60 -17.67 1.14
N VAL A 64 16.69 -18.65 1.25
CA VAL A 64 15.46 -18.53 2.07
C VAL A 64 15.59 -19.28 3.41
N GLY A 65 16.57 -20.18 3.55
CA GLY A 65 16.77 -20.99 4.75
C GLY A 65 15.79 -22.16 4.86
N ASP A 66 15.60 -22.66 6.08
CA ASP A 66 14.63 -23.71 6.38
C ASP A 66 13.22 -23.14 6.50
N ILE A 67 12.37 -23.45 5.51
CA ILE A 67 10.99 -22.97 5.42
C ILE A 67 10.06 -23.92 6.17
N ALA A 68 9.50 -23.48 7.28
CA ALA A 68 8.36 -24.14 7.91
C ALA A 68 7.07 -23.80 7.15
N LEU A 69 6.30 -24.82 6.76
CA LEU A 69 5.00 -24.66 6.11
C LEU A 69 3.92 -24.37 7.15
N CYS A 70 2.98 -23.50 6.80
CA CYS A 70 1.88 -23.07 7.67
C CYS A 70 1.00 -24.28 8.10
N GLU A 71 0.97 -24.58 9.40
CA GLU A 71 0.12 -25.62 10.00
C GLU A 71 -1.27 -25.11 10.39
N LYS A 72 -1.40 -23.82 10.71
CA LYS A 72 -2.64 -23.13 11.04
C LYS A 72 -2.59 -21.72 10.46
N MET A 73 -3.61 -21.37 9.67
CA MET A 73 -3.74 -20.05 9.06
C MET A 73 -3.58 -18.96 10.13
N ALA A 74 -2.76 -17.94 9.86
CA ALA A 74 -2.51 -16.85 10.79
C ALA A 74 -3.77 -16.01 11.03
N GLN A 75 -4.50 -16.33 12.10
CA GLN A 75 -5.59 -15.51 12.59
C GLN A 75 -5.03 -14.20 13.15
N PHE A 76 -5.68 -13.08 12.79
CA PHE A 76 -5.33 -11.75 13.29
C PHE A 76 -5.59 -11.66 14.80
N ASP A 77 -4.52 -11.75 15.60
CA ASP A 77 -4.55 -11.50 17.03
C ASP A 77 -4.02 -10.09 17.32
N ALA A 78 -4.95 -9.18 17.66
CA ALA A 78 -4.66 -7.78 17.98
C ALA A 78 -3.60 -7.62 19.10
N LYS A 79 -3.44 -8.60 20.00
CA LYS A 79 -2.41 -8.55 21.05
C LYS A 79 -1.02 -8.83 20.47
N LYS A 80 -0.86 -9.87 19.63
CA LYS A 80 0.42 -10.17 18.95
C LYS A 80 0.85 -9.04 18.01
N PHE A 81 -0.10 -8.43 17.28
CA PHE A 81 0.17 -7.27 16.44
C PHE A 81 0.70 -6.08 17.26
N GLY A 82 0.09 -5.81 18.42
CA GLY A 82 0.55 -4.79 19.36
C GLY A 82 1.93 -5.06 19.97
N GLU A 83 2.29 -6.32 20.23
CA GLU A 83 3.62 -6.70 20.73
C GLU A 83 4.72 -6.59 19.67
N LEU A 84 4.43 -6.98 18.42
CA LEU A 84 5.33 -6.79 17.28
C LEU A 84 5.60 -5.30 17.00
N GLN A 85 4.58 -4.44 17.07
CA GLN A 85 4.77 -2.98 16.98
C GLN A 85 5.60 -2.41 18.14
N LYS A 86 5.48 -2.96 19.37
CA LYS A 86 6.24 -2.48 20.53
C LYS A 86 7.73 -2.81 20.42
N LYS A 87 8.10 -4.05 20.07
CA LYS A 87 9.51 -4.44 19.86
C LYS A 87 10.21 -3.63 18.75
N GLY A 88 9.45 -3.07 17.80
CA GLY A 88 9.97 -2.14 16.80
C GLY A 88 10.34 -0.74 17.32
N LYS A 89 9.92 -0.37 18.55
CA LYS A 89 10.22 0.93 19.16
C LYS A 89 11.47 0.92 20.05
N ASP A 90 11.76 -0.19 20.75
CA ASP A 90 12.88 -0.27 21.72
C ASP A 90 14.28 -0.04 21.11
N VAL A 91 14.44 -0.17 19.79
CA VAL A 91 15.71 0.09 19.09
C VAL A 91 15.91 1.59 18.74
N LYS A 92 14.90 2.46 18.93
CA LYS A 92 14.94 3.87 18.53
C LYS A 92 15.06 4.91 19.66
N GLU A 93 15.10 4.51 20.93
CA GLU A 93 15.30 5.42 22.07
C GLU A 93 16.77 5.55 22.53
N LYS A 94 17.65 6.04 21.66
CA LYS A 94 18.88 6.76 22.07
C LYS A 94 19.16 7.92 21.12
N GLY A 95 18.46 9.04 21.32
CA GLY A 95 18.67 10.27 20.55
C GLY A 95 17.70 11.40 20.91
N SER A 96 18.11 12.24 21.85
CA SER A 96 17.61 13.61 22.07
C SER A 96 16.14 13.82 22.47
N LYS A 97 15.97 13.76 23.80
CA LYS A 97 14.92 14.38 24.64
C LYS A 97 14.82 15.92 24.46
N ILE A 98 13.79 16.53 25.09
CA ILE A 98 13.61 17.98 25.43
C ILE A 98 13.23 18.85 24.21
N LYS A 99 12.16 19.67 24.16
CA LYS A 99 11.13 20.22 25.11
C LYS A 99 9.94 20.79 24.25
N GLU A 100 8.71 21.09 24.68
CA GLU A 100 7.95 20.95 25.95
C GLU A 100 6.40 21.04 25.72
N GLU A 101 5.67 21.35 26.80
CA GLU A 101 4.25 21.63 27.12
C GLU A 101 3.56 22.84 26.38
N LYS A 102 2.22 23.10 26.37
CA LYS A 102 0.99 22.58 27.05
C LYS A 102 -0.34 23.03 26.33
N PRO A 103 -1.60 22.90 26.85
CA PRO A 103 -2.71 22.33 26.04
C PRO A 103 -4.08 23.10 26.07
N GLN A 104 -5.15 22.39 25.66
CA GLN A 104 -6.59 22.59 25.95
C GLN A 104 -7.40 23.67 25.20
N LYS A 105 -8.47 23.23 24.52
CA LYS A 105 -9.82 23.17 25.13
C LYS A 105 -10.80 22.28 24.37
N ALA A 106 -11.64 21.57 25.12
CA ALA A 106 -12.75 20.75 24.61
C ALA A 106 -14.09 21.51 24.73
N LYS A 107 -15.10 21.08 23.95
CA LYS A 107 -16.51 21.37 24.23
C LYS A 107 -17.45 20.31 23.62
N GLU A 108 -17.85 19.36 24.46
CA GLU A 108 -19.14 18.66 24.41
C GLU A 108 -20.29 19.69 24.63
N GLU A 109 -21.60 19.44 24.45
CA GLU A 109 -22.42 18.30 23.98
C GLU A 109 -23.80 18.88 23.59
N LYS A 110 -24.58 18.25 22.69
CA LYS A 110 -25.93 17.72 23.05
C LYS A 110 -26.71 17.04 21.90
N LYS A 111 -26.99 15.77 22.15
CA LYS A 111 -27.90 14.83 21.45
C LYS A 111 -29.37 15.28 21.38
N LYS A 112 -30.10 14.79 20.36
CA LYS A 112 -31.31 13.91 20.40
C LYS A 112 -31.96 13.87 19.00
N GLU A 113 -32.59 12.81 18.47
CA GLU A 113 -32.71 11.38 18.86
C GLU A 113 -33.09 10.51 17.62
N LYS A 114 -33.02 9.17 17.75
CA LYS A 114 -33.13 8.09 16.73
C LYS A 114 -34.62 7.75 16.35
N PRO A 115 -34.99 6.67 15.57
CA PRO A 115 -34.22 5.76 14.69
C PRO A 115 -34.90 5.30 13.35
N LYS A 116 -34.14 4.70 12.43
CA LYS A 116 -34.46 3.34 11.89
C LYS A 116 -33.21 2.62 11.35
N LYS A 117 -33.28 1.29 11.28
CA LYS A 117 -32.22 0.38 10.81
C LYS A 117 -32.21 0.34 9.28
N GLU A 118 -31.01 0.21 8.70
CA GLU A 118 -30.70 -0.88 7.77
C GLU A 118 -29.20 -1.23 7.92
N GLU A 119 -28.70 -2.22 7.17
CA GLU A 119 -27.70 -3.15 7.68
C GLU A 119 -26.26 -2.62 7.79
N GLU A 120 -25.58 -3.07 8.85
CA GLU A 120 -24.16 -2.83 9.12
C GLU A 120 -23.36 -3.78 8.21
N GLU A 121 -23.20 -3.39 6.95
CA GLU A 121 -22.29 -4.06 6.03
C GLU A 121 -20.88 -3.98 6.62
N VAL A 122 -20.30 -5.15 6.89
CA VAL A 122 -18.96 -5.23 7.48
C VAL A 122 -17.98 -4.76 6.42
N GLU A 123 -17.49 -3.52 6.56
CA GLU A 123 -16.32 -3.03 5.82
C GLU A 123 -15.15 -3.98 6.14
N LEU A 124 -14.94 -4.96 5.26
CA LEU A 124 -13.65 -5.62 5.17
C LEU A 124 -12.62 -4.53 4.84
N PRO A 125 -11.50 -4.43 5.57
CA PRO A 125 -10.44 -3.50 5.23
C PRO A 125 -10.04 -3.73 3.77
N ASP A 126 -10.17 -2.68 2.96
CA ASP A 126 -9.84 -2.73 1.54
C ASP A 126 -8.41 -3.27 1.36
N GLU A 127 -8.19 -4.10 0.34
CA GLU A 127 -6.88 -4.72 0.05
C GLU A 127 -5.78 -3.66 -0.07
N THR A 128 -6.17 -2.43 -0.41
CA THR A 128 -5.28 -1.28 -0.50
C THR A 128 -4.73 -0.77 0.84
N GLU A 129 -5.45 -0.90 1.96
CA GLU A 129 -4.91 -0.58 3.30
C GLU A 129 -3.92 -1.65 3.77
N ILE A 130 -4.19 -2.91 3.45
CA ILE A 130 -3.32 -4.05 3.77
C ILE A 130 -1.99 -3.93 3.03
N ALA A 131 -2.02 -3.49 1.76
CA ALA A 131 -0.81 -3.18 0.99
C ALA A 131 -0.01 -2.00 1.60
N LEU A 132 -0.69 -0.95 2.06
CA LEU A 132 -0.07 0.22 2.68
C LEU A 132 0.73 -0.13 3.95
N ALA A 133 0.23 -1.09 4.74
CA ALA A 133 0.88 -1.55 5.97
C ALA A 133 2.13 -2.42 5.72
N GLN A 134 2.27 -3.00 4.53
CA GLN A 134 3.36 -3.93 4.19
C GLN A 134 4.54 -3.26 3.47
N GLU A 135 4.39 -2.04 2.93
CA GLU A 135 5.51 -1.38 2.26
C GLU A 135 6.65 -1.02 3.23
N PRO A 136 7.88 -1.53 3.02
CA PRO A 136 9.03 -1.10 3.80
C PRO A 136 9.29 0.40 3.60
N LYS A 137 9.79 1.07 4.64
CA LYS A 137 10.16 2.49 4.61
C LYS A 137 11.41 2.71 3.76
N SER A 138 11.22 2.73 2.44
CA SER A 138 12.20 3.21 1.47
C SER A 138 12.65 4.63 1.83
N LYS A 139 13.91 4.93 1.51
CA LYS A 139 14.41 6.32 1.50
C LYS A 139 13.64 7.14 0.48
N ASP A 140 13.63 8.47 0.66
CA ASP A 140 12.93 9.39 -0.24
C ASP A 140 13.41 9.16 -1.69
N PRO A 141 12.52 8.80 -2.64
CA PRO A 141 12.92 8.54 -4.03
C PRO A 141 13.66 9.71 -4.68
N PHE A 142 13.42 10.92 -4.18
CA PHE A 142 13.95 12.17 -4.74
C PHE A 142 15.25 12.66 -4.06
N GLU A 143 15.75 11.98 -3.01
CA GLU A 143 17.03 12.32 -2.32
C GLU A 143 18.25 12.35 -3.25
N LYS A 144 18.18 11.67 -4.41
CA LYS A 144 19.25 11.57 -5.41
C LYS A 144 19.20 12.65 -6.49
N PHE A 145 18.10 13.38 -6.61
CA PHE A 145 17.92 14.39 -7.65
C PHE A 145 18.43 15.75 -7.18
N PRO A 146 18.77 16.67 -8.09
CA PRO A 146 19.07 18.04 -7.73
C PRO A 146 17.86 18.63 -6.98
N LYS A 147 18.11 19.35 -5.88
CA LYS A 147 17.06 20.15 -5.26
C LYS A 147 16.77 21.32 -6.19
N GLY A 148 15.68 21.21 -6.94
CA GLY A 148 15.23 22.28 -7.83
C GLY A 148 14.96 23.58 -7.09
N THR A 149 14.87 24.67 -7.84
CA THR A 149 14.66 26.03 -7.29
C THR A 149 13.22 26.22 -6.77
N PHE A 150 12.29 25.37 -7.22
CA PHE A 150 10.88 25.43 -6.87
C PHE A 150 10.56 24.80 -5.50
N ILE A 151 10.04 25.62 -4.58
CA ILE A 151 9.66 25.21 -3.22
C ILE A 151 8.19 24.78 -3.18
N MET A 152 7.95 23.47 -3.23
CA MET A 152 6.61 22.87 -3.22
C MET A 152 5.74 23.29 -2.01
N ASP A 153 6.32 23.43 -0.82
CA ASP A 153 5.57 23.83 0.39
C ASP A 153 5.08 25.29 0.32
N GLU A 154 5.83 26.17 -0.35
CA GLU A 154 5.45 27.57 -0.54
C GLU A 154 4.37 27.69 -1.62
N PHE A 155 4.52 26.99 -2.74
CA PHE A 155 3.48 26.92 -3.77
C PHE A 155 2.16 26.38 -3.21
N LYS A 156 2.18 25.31 -2.39
CA LYS A 156 0.98 24.78 -1.73
C LYS A 156 0.31 25.79 -0.82
N ARG A 157 1.11 26.62 -0.12
CA ARG A 157 0.59 27.71 0.71
C ARG A 157 -0.07 28.79 -0.13
N VAL A 158 0.52 29.19 -1.25
CA VAL A 158 -0.09 30.17 -2.17
C VAL A 158 -1.38 29.59 -2.78
N TYR A 159 -1.32 28.37 -3.32
CA TYR A 159 -2.47 27.67 -3.93
C TYR A 159 -3.67 27.53 -3.00
N SER A 160 -3.46 27.29 -1.70
CA SER A 160 -4.54 27.06 -0.74
C SER A 160 -5.08 28.33 -0.06
N ASN A 161 -4.37 29.47 -0.13
CA ASN A 161 -4.77 30.69 0.60
C ASN A 161 -5.08 31.88 -0.32
N GLU A 162 -4.48 31.94 -1.51
CA GLU A 162 -4.67 33.02 -2.48
C GLU A 162 -5.66 32.63 -3.59
N ALA A 163 -6.10 33.62 -4.37
CA ALA A 163 -6.96 33.39 -5.51
C ALA A 163 -6.24 32.67 -6.66
N GLU A 164 -6.99 31.94 -7.49
CA GLU A 164 -6.48 31.08 -8.56
C GLU A 164 -5.58 31.82 -9.56
N ASN A 165 -5.90 33.07 -9.90
CA ASN A 165 -5.06 33.89 -10.78
C ASN A 165 -3.66 34.14 -10.18
N VAL A 166 -3.58 34.44 -8.88
CA VAL A 166 -2.32 34.69 -8.18
C VAL A 166 -1.49 33.40 -8.05
N SER A 167 -2.13 32.27 -7.75
CA SER A 167 -1.43 30.99 -7.61
C SER A 167 -0.94 30.41 -8.93
N ILE A 168 -1.66 30.63 -10.05
CA ILE A 168 -1.21 30.27 -11.40
C ILE A 168 -0.04 31.16 -11.86
N GLU A 169 -0.11 32.48 -11.64
CA GLU A 169 1.02 33.37 -11.96
C GLU A 169 2.27 33.01 -11.14
N TYR A 170 2.11 32.79 -9.83
CA TYR A 170 3.19 32.35 -8.95
C TYR A 170 3.79 31.00 -9.38
N PHE A 171 2.95 30.05 -9.82
CA PHE A 171 3.42 28.77 -10.35
C PHE A 171 4.34 28.99 -11.55
N TRP A 172 3.87 29.70 -12.59
CA TRP A 172 4.65 29.85 -13.82
C TRP A 172 5.93 30.70 -13.67
N ASP A 173 5.97 31.66 -12.73
CA ASP A 173 7.17 32.43 -12.41
C ASP A 173 8.23 31.62 -11.66
N LYS A 174 7.82 30.65 -10.83
CA LYS A 174 8.73 29.82 -10.01
C LYS A 174 8.97 28.42 -10.56
N PHE A 175 8.22 27.97 -11.57
CA PHE A 175 8.26 26.59 -12.06
C PHE A 175 9.60 26.23 -12.71
N ASP A 176 10.32 25.33 -12.05
CA ASP A 176 11.60 24.78 -12.49
C ASP A 176 11.38 23.62 -13.46
N LYS A 177 11.40 23.92 -14.77
CA LYS A 177 11.20 22.97 -15.87
C LYS A 177 12.32 21.92 -16.00
N GLU A 178 13.47 22.12 -15.38
CA GLU A 178 14.59 21.16 -15.45
C GLU A 178 14.44 20.05 -14.42
N ASN A 179 13.86 20.37 -13.26
CA ASN A 179 13.71 19.43 -12.13
C ASN A 179 12.26 18.93 -11.93
N TYR A 180 11.26 19.63 -12.46
CA TYR A 180 9.85 19.24 -12.32
C TYR A 180 9.15 19.05 -13.67
N SER A 181 8.18 18.14 -13.68
CA SER A 181 7.35 17.81 -14.85
C SER A 181 5.87 17.93 -14.48
N ILE A 182 5.05 18.36 -15.45
CA ILE A 182 3.59 18.47 -15.31
C ILE A 182 2.97 17.26 -15.97
N TRP A 183 2.07 16.58 -15.24
CA TRP A 183 1.37 15.39 -15.71
C TRP A 183 -0.12 15.67 -15.73
N TYR A 184 -0.74 15.48 -16.89
CA TYR A 184 -2.19 15.44 -17.03
C TYR A 184 -2.63 13.97 -17.02
N CYS A 185 -3.56 13.63 -16.15
CA CYS A 185 -4.03 12.26 -15.94
C CYS A 185 -5.56 12.24 -16.04
N GLU A 186 -6.08 11.43 -16.96
CA GLU A 186 -7.48 11.06 -17.05
C GLU A 186 -7.62 9.60 -16.59
N TYR A 187 -8.69 9.26 -15.88
CA TYR A 187 -8.87 7.89 -15.40
C TYR A 187 -9.27 6.97 -16.57
N LEU A 188 -8.50 5.91 -16.79
CA LEU A 188 -8.63 5.07 -18.00
C LEU A 188 -9.91 4.22 -18.05
N PHE A 189 -10.52 3.95 -16.89
CA PHE A 189 -11.67 3.05 -16.75
C PHE A 189 -12.87 3.75 -16.09
N PRO A 190 -13.38 4.86 -16.65
CA PRO A 190 -14.47 5.62 -16.02
C PRO A 190 -15.75 4.79 -15.87
N GLN A 191 -15.93 3.71 -16.66
CA GLN A 191 -17.07 2.80 -16.52
C GLN A 191 -17.08 2.01 -15.20
N GLU A 192 -15.95 1.94 -14.49
CA GLU A 192 -15.84 1.31 -13.17
C GLU A 192 -16.24 2.28 -12.03
N LEU A 193 -16.32 3.58 -12.31
CA LEU A 193 -16.64 4.63 -11.34
C LEU A 193 -18.16 4.81 -11.20
N THR A 194 -18.84 3.76 -10.73
CA THR A 194 -20.32 3.74 -10.62
C THR A 194 -20.88 4.69 -9.56
N LEU A 195 -20.15 4.90 -8.47
CA LEU A 195 -20.56 5.76 -7.35
C LEU A 195 -19.51 6.84 -7.04
N VAL A 196 -19.98 8.07 -6.88
CA VAL A 196 -19.18 9.27 -6.59
C VAL A 196 -18.41 9.10 -5.27
N PHE A 197 -19.05 8.52 -4.23
CA PHE A 197 -18.41 8.27 -2.94
C PHE A 197 -17.27 7.25 -3.04
N MET A 198 -17.47 6.14 -3.76
CA MET A 198 -16.41 5.13 -3.98
C MET A 198 -15.22 5.74 -4.74
N SER A 199 -15.50 6.59 -5.72
CA SER A 199 -14.49 7.32 -6.49
C SER A 199 -13.66 8.27 -5.59
N CYS A 200 -14.32 9.03 -4.71
CA CYS A 200 -13.66 9.85 -3.69
C CYS A 200 -12.77 9.04 -2.74
N ASN A 201 -13.22 7.85 -2.32
CA ASN A 201 -12.44 6.95 -1.47
C ASN A 201 -11.21 6.40 -2.22
N LEU A 202 -11.35 6.02 -3.48
CA LEU A 202 -10.26 5.52 -4.33
C LEU A 202 -9.17 6.59 -4.52
N ILE A 203 -9.57 7.84 -4.80
CA ILE A 203 -8.67 9.01 -4.88
C ILE A 203 -7.96 9.23 -3.54
N SER A 204 -8.69 9.19 -2.43
CA SER A 204 -8.13 9.38 -1.08
C SER A 204 -7.13 8.28 -0.71
N GLY A 205 -7.45 7.01 -0.98
CA GLY A 205 -6.54 5.88 -0.78
C GLY A 205 -5.30 5.97 -1.67
N MET A 206 -5.43 6.51 -2.89
CA MET A 206 -4.27 6.82 -3.73
C MET A 206 -3.37 7.86 -3.06
N PHE A 207 -3.92 8.98 -2.56
CA PHE A 207 -3.11 9.99 -1.86
C PHE A 207 -2.41 9.45 -0.61
N GLN A 208 -3.03 8.53 0.14
CA GLN A 208 -2.37 7.86 1.27
C GLN A 208 -1.15 7.04 0.81
N ARG A 209 -1.27 6.29 -0.30
CA ARG A 209 -0.14 5.55 -0.92
C ARG A 209 0.98 6.49 -1.38
N LEU A 210 0.64 7.66 -1.91
CA LEU A 210 1.60 8.65 -2.41
C LEU A 210 2.11 9.64 -1.33
N ASP A 211 1.71 9.51 -0.06
CA ASP A 211 2.09 10.44 1.03
C ASP A 211 3.63 10.59 1.17
N LYS A 212 4.39 9.53 0.89
CA LYS A 212 5.86 9.55 0.84
C LYS A 212 6.42 10.62 -0.13
N MET A 213 5.70 10.92 -1.20
CA MET A 213 6.11 11.89 -2.23
C MET A 213 5.62 13.31 -1.95
N ARG A 214 4.79 13.53 -0.91
CA ARG A 214 4.11 14.82 -0.66
C ARG A 214 5.04 16.03 -0.47
N LYS A 215 6.33 15.83 -0.21
CA LYS A 215 7.31 16.92 -0.10
C LYS A 215 7.73 17.47 -1.46
N ASN A 216 7.79 16.60 -2.47
CA ASN A 216 8.36 16.88 -3.79
C ASN A 216 7.30 16.79 -4.91
N ALA A 217 6.05 16.45 -4.58
CA ALA A 217 4.93 16.35 -5.51
C ALA A 217 3.70 17.11 -5.00
N PHE A 218 2.91 17.62 -5.94
CA PHE A 218 1.58 18.17 -5.75
C PHE A 218 0.67 17.66 -6.86
N ALA A 219 -0.60 17.42 -6.54
CA ALA A 219 -1.63 17.05 -7.50
C ALA A 219 -2.96 17.62 -7.02
N SER A 220 -3.78 18.09 -7.96
CA SER A 220 -5.18 18.41 -7.75
C SER A 220 -5.98 17.46 -8.62
N MET A 221 -6.86 16.67 -8.01
CA MET A 221 -7.71 15.70 -8.68
C MET A 221 -9.15 16.12 -8.51
N CYS A 222 -9.86 16.29 -9.63
CA CYS A 222 -11.26 16.64 -9.65
C CYS A 222 -12.06 15.41 -10.07
N LEU A 223 -13.13 15.12 -9.34
CA LEU A 223 -14.14 14.15 -9.76
C LEU A 223 -15.25 14.91 -10.49
N PHE A 224 -15.63 14.41 -11.66
CA PHE A 224 -16.71 14.95 -12.49
C PHE A 224 -17.73 13.85 -12.75
N GLY A 225 -18.99 14.20 -12.95
CA GLY A 225 -20.10 13.25 -13.18
C GLY A 225 -21.09 13.20 -12.02
N GLU A 226 -22.03 12.26 -12.13
CA GLU A 226 -23.05 11.93 -11.13
C GLU A 226 -23.06 10.40 -10.94
N ASP A 227 -23.75 9.87 -9.92
CA ASP A 227 -23.80 8.42 -9.69
C ASP A 227 -24.36 7.69 -10.94
N ASN A 228 -23.57 6.77 -11.49
CA ASN A 228 -23.83 5.98 -12.71
C ASN A 228 -23.79 6.76 -14.05
N ASN A 229 -22.99 7.82 -14.18
CA ASN A 229 -22.86 8.61 -15.42
C ASN A 229 -21.41 9.07 -15.73
#